data_AF-A0A8J3DJZ8-F1
#
_entry.id   AF-A0A8J3DJZ8-F1
#
_cell.length_a   1.000
_cell.length_b   1.000
_cell.length_c   1.000
_cell.angle_alpha   90.00
_cell.angle_beta   90.00
_cell.angle_gamma   90.00
#
_symmetry.space_group_name_H-M   'P 1'
#
loop_
_entity.id
_entity.type
_entity.pdbx_description
1 polymer ?
#
loop_
_entity_poly.entity_id
_entity_poly.type
_entity_poly.pdbx_seq_one_letter_code
_entity_poly.pdbx_strand_id
1 'polypeptide(L)'
;MQAARILTYSSKKQMNPDLSKRFQMWFSDPFEWLRHKKNLPEERQVSFDGGFVAMSMGCMLCERYFRAKTNTEKPLERGESKKKKNKGYNERFKREAAKELGISKSKFDIFWAVYRHGIQHQGMPRKVYRKYAGRTITYRSLMSENNTHTPEQEIDGDIIWIKISPWKFTKRMIELFERDSAALESGFHHAFADIFQK
;
A
#
# COMPACT_ATOMS: atom_id res chain seq x y z
N MET A 1 10.47 44.73 29.96
CA MET A 1 10.13 44.76 28.52
C MET A 1 11.02 43.75 27.79
N GLN A 2 10.48 42.60 27.38
CA GLN A 2 11.21 41.61 26.58
C GLN A 2 11.02 41.92 25.09
N ALA A 3 12.11 42.15 24.37
CA ALA A 3 12.11 42.35 22.94
C ALA A 3 11.80 41.02 22.23
N ALA A 4 10.71 40.98 21.47
CA ALA A 4 10.37 39.87 20.61
C ALA A 4 11.41 39.74 19.49
N ARG A 5 12.19 38.66 19.50
CA ARG A 5 13.04 38.27 18.37
C ARG A 5 12.14 37.84 17.22
N ILE A 6 12.03 38.71 16.21
CA ILE A 6 11.47 38.36 14.91
C ILE A 6 12.44 37.35 14.28
N LEU A 7 12.04 36.08 14.28
CA LEU A 7 12.72 35.03 13.52
C LEU A 7 12.53 35.31 12.02
N THR A 8 13.48 36.01 11.42
CA THR A 8 13.58 36.11 9.96
C THR A 8 13.94 34.74 9.43
N TYR A 9 12.94 34.01 8.94
CA TYR A 9 13.17 32.79 8.16
C TYR A 9 13.91 33.17 6.88
N SER A 10 15.19 32.78 6.80
CA SER A 10 15.96 32.83 5.56
C SER A 10 15.19 32.07 4.49
N SER A 11 14.86 32.76 3.39
CA SER A 11 14.17 32.18 2.24
C SER A 11 15.12 31.22 1.51
N LYS A 12 15.26 30.00 2.05
CA LYS A 12 15.90 28.91 1.31
C LYS A 12 15.11 28.69 0.03
N LYS A 13 15.82 28.65 -1.10
CA LYS A 13 15.28 28.46 -2.45
C LYS A 13 14.33 27.25 -2.44
N GLN A 14 13.04 27.52 -2.57
CA GLN A 14 12.00 26.49 -2.62
C GLN A 14 12.22 25.66 -3.88
N MET A 15 12.86 24.50 -3.76
CA MET A 15 12.76 23.49 -4.81
C MET A 15 11.35 22.95 -4.77
N ASN A 16 10.63 23.11 -5.88
CA ASN A 16 9.36 22.45 -6.09
C ASN A 16 9.66 21.18 -6.90
N PRO A 17 10.00 20.04 -6.25
CA PRO A 17 10.32 18.81 -6.95
C PRO A 17 9.14 18.41 -7.84
N ASP A 18 9.46 17.90 -9.03
CA ASP A 18 8.45 17.32 -9.92
C ASP A 18 7.78 16.09 -9.26
N LEU A 19 6.72 15.61 -9.89
CA LEU A 19 5.90 14.54 -9.33
C LEU A 19 6.68 13.23 -9.12
N SER A 20 7.57 12.89 -10.05
CA SER A 20 8.44 11.71 -9.94
C SER A 20 9.36 11.84 -8.74
N LYS A 21 10.00 13.00 -8.58
CA LYS A 21 10.88 13.25 -7.45
C LYS A 21 10.13 13.27 -6.12
N ARG A 22 8.92 13.84 -6.07
CA ARG A 22 8.04 13.77 -4.89
C ARG A 22 7.70 12.33 -4.53
N PHE A 23 7.35 11.51 -5.52
CA PHE A 23 7.06 10.08 -5.29
C PHE A 23 8.26 9.34 -4.70
N GLN A 24 9.45 9.55 -5.26
CA GLN A 24 10.69 8.97 -4.72
C GLN A 24 10.90 9.38 -3.26
N MET A 25 10.76 10.67 -2.95
CA MET A 25 10.95 11.18 -1.59
C MET A 25 9.93 10.63 -0.59
N TRP A 26 8.70 10.37 -1.01
CA TRP A 26 7.62 9.91 -0.13
C TRP A 26 7.57 8.39 0.03
N PHE A 27 7.99 7.63 -0.98
CA PHE A 27 7.80 6.17 -1.00
C PHE A 27 9.09 5.41 -1.28
N SER A 28 9.77 5.66 -2.40
CA SER A 28 10.96 4.89 -2.78
C SER A 28 12.10 5.05 -1.75
N ASP A 29 12.48 6.28 -1.41
CA ASP A 29 13.59 6.55 -0.48
C ASP A 29 13.27 6.07 0.95
N PRO A 30 12.08 6.34 1.53
CA PRO A 30 11.72 5.80 2.85
C PRO A 30 11.62 4.27 2.88
N PHE A 31 11.15 3.64 1.81
CA PHE A 31 11.09 2.18 1.70
C PHE A 31 12.49 1.56 1.74
N GLU A 32 13.44 2.08 0.96
CA GLU A 32 14.82 1.61 0.96
C GLU A 32 15.51 1.88 2.32
N TRP A 33 15.24 3.03 2.94
CA TRP A 33 15.72 3.31 4.29
C TRP A 33 15.20 2.30 5.32
N LEU A 34 13.90 2.01 5.32
CA LEU A 34 13.25 1.03 6.21
C LEU A 34 13.84 -0.37 6.02
N ARG A 35 14.07 -0.77 4.76
CA ARG A 35 14.60 -2.10 4.45
C ARG A 35 16.03 -2.30 4.97
N HIS A 36 16.87 -1.28 4.85
CA HIS A 36 18.29 -1.35 5.20
C HIS A 36 18.60 -0.99 6.66
N LYS A 37 17.60 -0.69 7.49
CA LYS A 37 17.73 -0.49 8.94
C LYS A 37 18.76 0.58 9.33
N LYS A 38 18.96 1.59 8.48
CA LYS A 38 20.02 2.59 8.66
C LYS A 38 19.85 3.31 10.00
N ASN A 39 20.92 3.37 10.79
CA ASN A 39 21.04 4.10 12.06
C ASN A 39 20.25 3.54 13.25
N LEU A 40 19.85 2.26 13.23
CA LEU A 40 19.36 1.61 14.45
C LEU A 40 20.54 1.11 15.31
N PRO A 41 20.45 1.21 16.65
CA PRO A 41 21.38 0.53 17.54
C PRO A 41 21.44 -0.98 17.22
N GLU A 42 22.61 -1.59 17.37
CA GLU A 42 22.87 -2.99 16.97
C GLU A 42 21.88 -3.96 17.62
N GLU A 43 21.55 -3.75 18.90
CA GLU A 43 20.59 -4.54 19.67
C GLU A 43 19.16 -4.45 19.13
N ARG A 44 18.83 -3.35 18.44
CA ARG A 44 17.52 -3.15 17.79
C ARG A 44 17.52 -3.63 16.34
N GLN A 45 18.66 -3.77 15.69
CA GLN A 45 18.72 -4.25 14.31
C GLN A 45 18.24 -5.70 14.19
N VAL A 46 18.51 -6.52 15.20
CA VAL A 46 18.09 -7.94 15.24
C VAL A 46 16.57 -8.07 15.40
N SER A 47 15.95 -7.20 16.20
CA SER A 47 14.50 -7.23 16.49
C SER A 47 13.65 -6.33 15.59
N PHE A 48 14.27 -5.47 14.79
CA PHE A 48 13.55 -4.60 13.86
C PHE A 48 12.99 -5.40 12.67
N ASP A 49 11.66 -5.42 12.59
CA ASP A 49 10.91 -5.88 11.43
C ASP A 49 10.05 -4.74 10.87
N GLY A 50 10.59 -4.04 9.87
CA GLY A 50 9.86 -3.00 9.13
C GLY A 50 8.84 -3.57 8.13
N GLY A 51 8.71 -4.89 8.02
CA GLY A 51 7.88 -5.56 7.03
C GLY A 51 6.40 -5.18 7.15
N PHE A 52 5.90 -4.96 8.37
CA PHE A 52 4.53 -4.46 8.56
C PHE A 52 4.32 -3.08 7.93
N VAL A 53 5.26 -2.14 8.15
CA VAL A 53 5.19 -0.78 7.60
C VAL A 53 5.29 -0.82 6.08
N ALA A 54 6.22 -1.62 5.55
CA ALA A 54 6.32 -1.88 4.12
C ALA A 54 4.98 -2.40 3.58
N MET A 55 4.40 -3.43 4.19
CA MET A 55 3.12 -4.00 3.76
C MET A 55 1.98 -2.98 3.72
N SER A 56 1.90 -2.10 4.72
CA SER A 56 0.93 -1.01 4.77
C SER A 56 1.08 -0.05 3.58
N MET A 57 2.32 0.36 3.30
CA MET A 57 2.67 1.18 2.15
C MET A 57 2.30 0.47 0.84
N GLY A 58 2.68 -0.79 0.69
CA GLY A 58 2.37 -1.61 -0.48
C GLY A 58 0.87 -1.74 -0.73
N CYS A 59 0.06 -1.95 0.31
CA CYS A 59 -1.40 -2.01 0.17
C CYS A 59 -1.99 -0.69 -0.34
N MET A 60 -1.50 0.44 0.20
CA MET A 60 -1.93 1.77 -0.21
C MET A 60 -1.56 2.06 -1.67
N LEU A 61 -0.32 1.77 -2.05
CA LEU A 61 0.20 1.96 -3.40
C LEU A 61 -0.53 1.05 -4.39
N CYS A 62 -0.76 -0.21 -4.03
CA CYS A 62 -1.56 -1.14 -4.83
C CYS A 62 -2.95 -0.58 -5.12
N GLU A 63 -3.67 -0.15 -4.08
CA GLU A 63 -5.00 0.43 -4.25
C GLU A 63 -4.95 1.65 -5.17
N ARG A 64 -4.04 2.59 -4.90
CA ARG A 64 -3.94 3.83 -5.65
C ARG A 64 -3.56 3.60 -7.12
N TYR A 65 -2.59 2.74 -7.39
CA TYR A 65 -2.12 2.43 -8.74
C TYR A 65 -3.24 1.83 -9.59
N PHE A 66 -3.88 0.76 -9.11
CA PHE A 66 -4.93 0.10 -9.90
C PHE A 66 -6.21 0.92 -9.96
N ARG A 67 -6.46 1.81 -9.00
CA ARG A 67 -7.52 2.80 -9.11
C ARG A 67 -7.23 3.80 -10.22
N ALA A 68 -6.02 4.34 -10.30
CA ALA A 68 -5.59 5.20 -11.40
C ALA A 68 -5.73 4.49 -12.76
N LYS A 69 -5.15 3.30 -12.88
CA LYS A 69 -5.18 2.50 -14.12
C LYS A 69 -6.60 2.14 -14.59
N THR A 70 -7.55 2.03 -13.68
CA THR A 70 -8.94 1.65 -14.00
C THR A 70 -9.93 2.82 -13.95
N ASN A 71 -9.43 4.06 -13.79
CA ASN A 71 -10.25 5.26 -13.61
C ASN A 71 -11.30 5.08 -12.49
N THR A 72 -10.84 4.56 -11.35
CA THR A 72 -11.64 4.30 -10.14
C THR A 72 -11.03 4.94 -8.89
N GLU A 73 -10.51 6.17 -9.01
CA GLU A 73 -9.92 6.94 -7.91
C GLU A 73 -10.98 7.61 -7.02
N LYS A 74 -12.07 8.10 -7.63
CA LYS A 74 -13.19 8.72 -6.92
C LYS A 74 -14.46 7.89 -7.10
N PRO A 75 -15.14 7.45 -6.02
CA PRO A 75 -16.47 6.89 -6.15
C PRO A 75 -17.39 7.99 -6.70
N LEU A 76 -18.16 7.71 -7.76
CA LEU A 76 -19.05 8.72 -8.34
C LEU A 76 -20.19 8.99 -7.33
N GLU A 77 -20.24 10.16 -6.70
CA GLU A 77 -21.27 10.45 -5.69
C GLU A 77 -22.70 10.59 -6.26
N ARG A 78 -23.65 10.76 -5.32
CA ARG A 78 -25.04 10.27 -5.24
C ARG A 78 -25.97 10.63 -6.42
N GLY A 79 -26.81 9.65 -6.76
CA GLY A 79 -27.89 9.71 -7.77
C GLY A 79 -28.14 8.32 -8.36
N GLU A 80 -29.40 7.91 -8.57
CA GLU A 80 -29.73 6.54 -9.00
C GLU A 80 -29.09 6.14 -10.34
N SER A 81 -28.98 7.08 -11.27
CA SER A 81 -28.34 6.91 -12.58
C SER A 81 -26.81 6.71 -12.48
N LYS A 82 -26.14 7.36 -11.51
CA LYS A 82 -24.70 7.22 -11.25
C LYS A 82 -24.37 6.01 -10.37
N LYS A 83 -25.34 5.52 -9.56
CA LYS A 83 -25.25 4.27 -8.80
C LYS A 83 -25.05 3.05 -9.73
N LYS A 84 -25.69 3.02 -10.90
CA LYS A 84 -25.45 2.00 -11.95
C LYS A 84 -24.01 2.05 -12.49
N LYS A 85 -23.42 3.24 -12.71
CA LYS A 85 -22.02 3.39 -13.17
C LYS A 85 -20.98 3.01 -12.11
N ASN A 86 -21.31 3.16 -10.83
CA ASN A 86 -20.50 2.67 -9.70
C ASN A 86 -20.60 1.16 -9.47
N LYS A 87 -21.54 0.47 -10.13
CA LYS A 87 -21.65 -0.99 -10.02
C LYS A 87 -20.34 -1.62 -10.50
N GLY A 88 -19.65 -2.32 -9.59
CA GLY A 88 -18.36 -2.93 -9.86
C GLY A 88 -17.15 -1.98 -9.79
N TYR A 89 -17.27 -0.77 -9.24
CA TYR A 89 -16.15 0.15 -9.01
C TYR A 89 -14.97 -0.54 -8.29
N ASN A 90 -15.26 -1.19 -7.15
CA ASN A 90 -14.24 -1.98 -6.44
C ASN A 90 -13.84 -3.24 -7.22
N GLU A 91 -14.75 -3.81 -8.00
CA GLU A 91 -14.49 -5.03 -8.75
C GLU A 91 -13.49 -4.81 -9.90
N ARG A 92 -13.50 -3.63 -10.53
CA ARG A 92 -12.59 -3.28 -11.63
C ARG A 92 -11.14 -3.23 -11.16
N PHE A 93 -10.82 -2.42 -10.14
CA PHE A 93 -9.44 -2.33 -9.66
C PHE A 93 -8.94 -3.68 -9.13
N LYS A 94 -9.78 -4.41 -8.38
CA LYS A 94 -9.39 -5.73 -7.84
C LYS A 94 -9.11 -6.76 -8.91
N ARG A 95 -9.88 -6.74 -10.01
CA ARG A 95 -9.66 -7.63 -11.15
C ARG A 95 -8.33 -7.32 -11.83
N GLU A 96 -8.03 -6.04 -12.05
CA GLU A 96 -6.76 -5.62 -12.67
C GLU A 96 -5.57 -5.92 -11.75
N ALA A 97 -5.70 -5.68 -10.45
CA ALA A 97 -4.69 -6.03 -9.45
C ALA A 97 -4.43 -7.54 -9.38
N ALA A 98 -5.50 -8.35 -9.41
CA ALA A 98 -5.38 -9.80 -9.44
C ALA A 98 -4.67 -10.30 -10.71
N LYS A 99 -4.99 -9.70 -11.87
CA LYS A 99 -4.34 -9.99 -13.16
C LYS A 99 -2.86 -9.66 -13.11
N GLU A 100 -2.49 -8.48 -12.62
CA GLU A 100 -1.09 -8.04 -12.49
C GLU A 100 -0.29 -8.97 -11.57
N LEU A 101 -0.90 -9.47 -10.49
CA LEU A 101 -0.25 -10.39 -9.56
C LEU A 101 -0.30 -11.86 -10.03
N GLY A 102 -0.93 -12.17 -11.16
CA GLY A 102 -1.04 -13.53 -11.67
C GLY A 102 -1.93 -14.46 -10.83
N ILE A 103 -2.92 -13.91 -10.10
CA ILE A 103 -3.82 -14.68 -9.24
C ILE A 103 -5.29 -14.51 -9.61
N SER A 104 -6.14 -15.41 -9.13
CA SER A 104 -7.59 -15.24 -9.28
C SER A 104 -8.07 -14.05 -8.46
N LYS A 105 -9.16 -13.42 -8.93
CA LYS A 105 -9.83 -12.36 -8.16
C LYS A 105 -10.24 -12.84 -6.76
N SER A 106 -10.69 -14.08 -6.62
CA SER A 106 -11.08 -14.64 -5.32
C SER A 106 -9.91 -14.72 -4.34
N LYS A 107 -8.71 -15.10 -4.81
CA LYS A 107 -7.48 -15.08 -4.00
C LYS A 107 -7.11 -13.64 -3.62
N PHE A 108 -7.19 -12.71 -4.57
CA PHE A 108 -6.95 -11.29 -4.30
C PHE A 108 -7.93 -10.72 -3.27
N ASP A 109 -9.23 -11.04 -3.36
CA ASP A 109 -10.24 -10.58 -2.41
C ASP A 109 -9.94 -11.03 -0.98
N ILE A 110 -9.47 -12.27 -0.79
CA ILE A 110 -9.08 -12.79 0.51
C ILE A 110 -7.82 -12.09 1.01
N PHE A 111 -6.79 -11.98 0.16
CA PHE A 111 -5.57 -11.22 0.46
C PHE A 111 -5.90 -9.79 0.91
N TRP A 112 -6.77 -9.10 0.17
CA TRP A 112 -7.20 -7.74 0.46
C TRP A 112 -7.94 -7.63 1.79
N ALA A 113 -8.78 -8.62 2.11
CA ALA A 113 -9.51 -8.68 3.37
C ALA A 113 -8.63 -8.97 4.58
N VAL A 114 -7.59 -9.80 4.42
CA VAL A 114 -6.62 -10.11 5.48
C VAL A 114 -5.67 -8.94 5.69
N TYR A 115 -5.00 -8.47 4.64
CA TYR A 115 -3.95 -7.46 4.74
C TYR A 115 -4.49 -6.05 4.70
N ARG A 116 -4.98 -5.56 3.55
CA ARG A 116 -5.37 -4.14 3.43
C ARG A 116 -6.42 -3.75 4.47
N HIS A 117 -7.53 -4.50 4.58
CA HIS A 117 -8.57 -4.17 5.55
C HIS A 117 -8.07 -4.24 6.99
N GLY A 118 -7.29 -5.27 7.35
CA GLY A 118 -6.72 -5.37 8.68
C GLY A 118 -5.75 -4.24 8.98
N ILE A 119 -4.68 -4.12 8.19
CA ILE A 119 -3.57 -3.19 8.43
C ILE A 119 -4.07 -1.74 8.47
N GLN A 120 -4.90 -1.31 7.52
CA GLN A 120 -5.28 0.09 7.42
C GLN A 120 -6.47 0.48 8.32
N HIS A 121 -7.31 -0.46 8.77
CA HIS A 121 -8.45 -0.14 9.66
C HIS A 121 -8.20 -0.53 11.12
N GLN A 122 -7.37 -1.54 11.37
CA GLN A 122 -7.14 -2.13 12.71
C GLN A 122 -5.68 -2.07 13.15
N GLY A 123 -4.77 -1.57 12.30
CA GLY A 123 -3.34 -1.54 12.61
C GLY A 123 -2.66 -2.91 12.63
N MET A 124 -3.32 -3.97 12.15
CA MET A 124 -2.78 -5.34 12.10
C MET A 124 -3.53 -6.20 11.08
N PRO A 125 -2.91 -7.23 10.47
CA PRO A 125 -3.64 -8.15 9.59
C PRO A 125 -4.84 -8.81 10.28
N ARG A 126 -5.94 -8.94 9.54
CA ARG A 126 -7.21 -9.47 10.04
C ARG A 126 -7.32 -10.98 9.80
N LYS A 127 -7.85 -11.70 10.79
CA LYS A 127 -8.34 -13.09 10.60
C LYS A 127 -9.69 -13.06 9.89
N VAL A 128 -9.84 -13.84 8.82
CA VAL A 128 -11.10 -13.96 8.08
C VAL A 128 -11.65 -15.37 8.24
N TYR A 129 -12.91 -15.49 8.62
CA TYR A 129 -13.58 -16.77 8.83
C TYR A 129 -14.60 -17.01 7.71
N ARG A 130 -14.61 -18.21 7.12
CA ARG A 130 -15.62 -18.63 6.14
C ARG A 130 -16.15 -20.00 6.48
N LYS A 131 -17.46 -20.17 6.40
CA LYS A 131 -18.09 -21.49 6.54
C LYS A 131 -18.13 -22.19 5.18
N TYR A 132 -17.68 -23.44 5.12
CA TYR A 132 -17.73 -24.29 3.95
C TYR A 132 -18.09 -25.72 4.37
N ALA A 133 -19.16 -26.28 3.82
CA ALA A 133 -19.63 -27.64 4.12
C ALA A 133 -19.67 -27.97 5.63
N GLY A 134 -20.16 -27.04 6.45
CA GLY A 134 -20.25 -27.21 7.91
C GLY A 134 -18.96 -26.95 8.69
N ARG A 135 -17.80 -26.77 8.03
CA ARG A 135 -16.51 -26.43 8.65
C ARG A 135 -16.22 -24.94 8.58
N THR A 136 -15.43 -24.42 9.52
CA THR A 136 -14.99 -23.02 9.52
C THR A 136 -13.54 -22.93 9.09
N ILE A 137 -13.31 -22.41 7.90
CA ILE A 137 -11.98 -22.11 7.37
C ILE A 137 -11.53 -20.74 7.87
N THR A 138 -10.32 -20.67 8.41
CA THR A 138 -9.71 -19.44 8.94
C THR A 138 -8.55 -19.01 8.06
N TYR A 139 -8.68 -17.85 7.42
CA TYR A 139 -7.58 -17.22 6.70
C TYR A 139 -6.74 -16.37 7.66
N ARG A 140 -5.43 -16.59 7.63
CA ARG A 140 -4.43 -15.89 8.46
C ARG A 140 -3.32 -15.30 7.59
N SER A 141 -2.61 -14.32 8.13
CA SER A 141 -1.45 -13.70 7.48
C SER A 141 -0.16 -14.45 7.80
N LEU A 142 0.71 -14.62 6.81
CA LEU A 142 2.09 -15.04 7.01
C LEU A 142 3.02 -14.13 6.19
N MET A 143 3.71 -13.20 6.85
CA MET A 143 4.69 -12.32 6.20
C MET A 143 6.09 -12.90 6.39
N SER A 144 6.84 -13.02 5.30
CA SER A 144 8.25 -13.45 5.34
C SER A 144 8.97 -12.95 4.10
N GLU A 145 10.23 -12.51 4.23
CA GLU A 145 11.02 -12.06 3.09
C GLU A 145 11.22 -13.16 2.04
N ASN A 146 11.22 -14.43 2.46
CA ASN A 146 11.41 -15.60 1.60
C ASN A 146 10.21 -15.85 0.68
N ASN A 147 9.02 -15.37 1.04
CA ASN A 147 7.84 -15.48 0.19
C ASN A 147 7.99 -14.65 -1.10
N THR A 148 7.06 -14.80 -2.05
CA THR A 148 7.04 -14.02 -3.28
C THR A 148 6.31 -12.68 -3.10
N HIS A 149 6.36 -11.81 -4.11
CA HIS A 149 5.56 -10.57 -4.13
C HIS A 149 4.07 -10.84 -4.40
N THR A 150 3.76 -12.03 -4.93
CA THR A 150 2.39 -12.47 -5.22
C THR A 150 1.82 -13.19 -4.00
N PRO A 151 0.59 -12.88 -3.57
CA PRO A 151 -0.04 -13.61 -2.47
C PRO A 151 -0.23 -15.10 -2.81
N GLU A 152 0.34 -15.97 -1.99
CA GLU A 152 0.19 -17.43 -2.07
C GLU A 152 -0.71 -17.95 -0.94
N GLN A 153 -1.29 -19.13 -1.15
CA GLN A 153 -2.13 -19.80 -0.15
C GLN A 153 -1.49 -21.14 0.22
N GLU A 154 -1.25 -21.34 1.51
CA GLU A 154 -0.82 -22.60 2.08
C GLU A 154 -1.92 -23.13 3.01
N ILE A 155 -2.27 -24.40 2.87
CA ILE A 155 -3.37 -25.03 3.61
C ILE A 155 -2.76 -25.85 4.74
N ASP A 156 -3.24 -25.61 5.96
CA ASP A 156 -2.87 -26.31 7.18
C ASP A 156 -4.14 -26.62 7.97
N GLY A 157 -4.74 -27.77 7.68
CA GLY A 157 -6.06 -28.16 8.22
C GLY A 157 -7.15 -27.15 7.86
N ASP A 158 -7.79 -26.57 8.87
CA ASP A 158 -8.82 -25.53 8.72
C ASP A 158 -8.22 -24.11 8.62
N ILE A 159 -6.89 -23.97 8.60
CA ILE A 159 -6.20 -22.69 8.44
C ILE A 159 -5.69 -22.58 7.00
N ILE A 160 -5.92 -21.42 6.39
CA ILE A 160 -5.27 -21.04 5.14
C ILE A 160 -4.37 -19.83 5.40
N TRP A 161 -3.07 -20.06 5.29
CA TRP A 161 -2.06 -19.01 5.40
C TRP A 161 -1.95 -18.24 4.08
N ILE A 162 -2.20 -16.93 4.14
CA ILE A 162 -1.92 -16.01 3.04
C ILE A 162 -0.47 -15.57 3.16
N LYS A 163 0.39 -16.15 2.33
CA LYS A 163 1.84 -15.93 2.34
C LYS A 163 2.20 -14.79 1.40
N ILE A 164 2.99 -13.84 1.88
CA ILE A 164 3.53 -12.77 1.05
C ILE A 164 4.85 -12.23 1.61
N SER A 165 5.70 -11.72 0.73
CA SER A 165 6.86 -10.92 1.13
C SER A 165 6.48 -9.44 1.09
N PRO A 166 6.42 -8.76 2.25
CA PRO A 166 6.04 -7.37 2.30
C PRO A 166 7.01 -6.47 1.53
N TRP A 167 8.31 -6.82 1.58
CA TRP A 167 9.36 -6.11 0.86
C TRP A 167 9.20 -6.25 -0.65
N LYS A 168 9.07 -7.49 -1.16
CA LYS A 168 8.95 -7.71 -2.61
C LYS A 168 7.63 -7.17 -3.16
N PHE A 169 6.53 -7.31 -2.41
CA PHE A 169 5.22 -6.76 -2.79
C PHE A 169 5.25 -5.23 -2.89
N THR A 170 5.78 -4.56 -1.86
CA THR A 170 5.84 -3.09 -1.84
C THR A 170 6.78 -2.56 -2.91
N LYS A 171 7.95 -3.18 -3.09
CA LYS A 171 8.86 -2.86 -4.18
C LYS A 171 8.17 -2.98 -5.54
N ARG A 172 7.41 -4.06 -5.77
CA ARG A 172 6.65 -4.22 -7.02
C ARG A 172 5.66 -3.07 -7.23
N MET A 173 4.95 -2.62 -6.20
CA MET A 173 4.01 -1.49 -6.33
C MET A 173 4.70 -0.16 -6.59
N ILE A 174 5.88 0.06 -6.01
CA ILE A 174 6.74 1.23 -6.30
C ILE A 174 7.18 1.21 -7.76
N GLU A 175 7.71 0.08 -8.23
CA GLU A 175 8.17 -0.09 -9.61
C GLU A 175 7.05 0.12 -10.65
N LEU A 176 5.80 -0.21 -10.30
CA LEU A 176 4.64 0.05 -11.19
C LEU A 176 4.43 1.55 -11.40
N PHE A 177 4.52 2.37 -10.35
CA PHE A 177 4.41 3.82 -10.47
C PHE A 177 5.61 4.45 -11.19
N GLU A 178 6.82 3.97 -10.91
CA GLU A 178 8.04 4.50 -11.54
C GLU A 178 8.08 4.26 -13.06
N ARG A 179 7.40 3.22 -13.55
CA ARG A 179 7.33 2.88 -14.99
C ARG A 179 6.12 3.46 -15.72
N ASP A 180 5.15 4.00 -15.01
CA ASP A 180 3.87 4.45 -15.54
C ASP A 180 3.58 5.88 -15.09
N SER A 181 4.13 6.83 -15.85
CA SER A 181 4.00 8.26 -15.55
C SER A 181 2.55 8.74 -15.55
N ALA A 182 1.68 8.14 -16.37
CA ALA A 182 0.25 8.47 -16.41
C ALA A 182 -0.47 8.01 -15.14
N ALA A 183 -0.20 6.80 -14.66
CA ALA A 183 -0.74 6.34 -13.38
C ALA A 183 -0.18 7.15 -12.20
N LEU A 184 1.09 7.56 -12.26
CA LEU A 184 1.69 8.44 -11.26
C LEU A 184 0.99 9.80 -11.24
N GLU A 185 0.79 10.42 -12.40
CA GLU A 185 0.05 11.68 -12.54
C GLU A 185 -1.35 11.54 -11.98
N SER A 186 -2.19 10.63 -12.51
CA SER A 186 -3.57 10.48 -12.05
C SER A 186 -3.66 10.09 -10.57
N GLY A 187 -2.76 9.22 -10.10
CA GLY A 187 -2.74 8.73 -8.74
C GLY A 187 -2.34 9.77 -7.70
N PHE A 188 -1.57 10.81 -8.09
CA PHE A 188 -0.95 11.74 -7.14
C PHE A 188 -1.02 13.23 -7.49
N HIS A 189 -1.68 13.64 -8.59
CA HIS A 189 -1.74 15.03 -9.08
C HIS A 189 -2.07 16.10 -8.01
N HIS A 190 -2.78 15.72 -6.93
CA HIS A 190 -3.09 16.59 -5.79
C HIS A 190 -2.87 15.94 -4.41
N ALA A 191 -2.10 14.86 -4.35
CA ALA A 191 -2.02 14.04 -3.13
C ALA A 191 -0.79 14.34 -2.27
N PHE A 192 0.28 14.87 -2.87
CA PHE A 192 1.51 15.18 -2.12
C PHE A 192 1.44 16.57 -1.50
N ALA A 193 1.66 16.63 -0.18
CA ALA A 193 1.93 17.89 0.49
C ALA A 193 3.26 18.48 0.01
N ASP A 194 3.41 19.81 0.13
CA ASP A 194 4.69 20.45 -0.12
C ASP A 194 5.71 20.04 0.94
N ILE A 195 6.90 19.65 0.48
CA ILE A 195 8.00 19.24 1.34
C ILE A 195 8.95 20.44 1.48
N PHE A 196 9.08 20.95 2.69
CA PHE A 196 10.07 21.98 3.01
C PHE A 196 11.28 21.31 3.66
N GLN A 197 12.39 21.20 2.93
CA GLN A 197 13.66 20.78 3.53
C GLN A 197 14.28 21.97 4.26
N LYS A 198 14.51 21.81 5.57
CA LYS A 198 15.28 22.76 6.39
C LYS A 198 16.76 22.55 6.23
#